data_AF-A0AAV6TVW9-F1
#
_entry.id   AF-A0AAV6TVW9-F1
#
_cell.length_a   1.000
_cell.length_b   1.000
_cell.length_c   1.000
_cell.angle_alpha   90.00
_cell.angle_beta   90.00
_cell.angle_gamma   90.00
#
_symmetry.space_group_name_H-M   'P 1'
#
loop_
_entity.id
_entity.type
_entity.pdbx_description
1 polymer ?
#
loop_
_entity_poly.entity_id
_entity_poly.type
_entity_poly.pdbx_seq_one_letter_code
_entity_poly.pdbx_strand_id
1 'polypeptide(L)'
;MPRFCGIYDCGRTEKRDGGRYFLLPQFLSKGSDLKKQLTVKRRQRWLDVIKRADITDAGLKYLLVCDQQFISGAPSDVNNPDWEPNQRLGYETTGCSSDEAMARY
;
A
#
# COMPACT_ATOMS: atom_id res chain seq x y z
N MET A 1 21.28 -1.37 2.89
CA MET A 1 20.23 -1.17 3.90
C MET A 1 19.33 -2.40 3.91
N PRO A 2 18.97 -2.96 5.08
CA PRO A 2 17.99 -4.04 5.13
C PRO A 2 16.64 -3.54 4.59
N ARG A 3 15.99 -4.39 3.80
CA ARG A 3 14.72 -4.09 3.13
C ARG A 3 13.57 -4.50 4.06
N PHE A 4 13.04 -3.53 4.81
CA PHE A 4 11.91 -3.70 5.74
C PHE A 4 10.59 -3.33 5.05
N CYS A 5 9.49 -3.93 5.51
CA CYS A 5 8.16 -3.44 5.16
C CYS A 5 7.93 -2.04 5.78
N GLY A 6 7.41 -1.13 4.97
CA GLY A 6 7.14 0.26 5.35
C GLY A 6 5.85 0.50 6.12
N ILE A 7 4.97 -0.51 6.24
CA ILE A 7 3.72 -0.40 6.99
C ILE A 7 3.99 -0.45 8.49
N TYR A 8 3.18 0.27 9.28
CA TYR A 8 3.24 0.25 10.74
C TYR A 8 3.12 -1.19 11.29
N ASP A 9 3.90 -1.49 12.32
CA ASP A 9 3.90 -2.76 13.07
C ASP A 9 4.05 -4.07 12.26
N CYS A 10 4.46 -4.00 10.99
CA CYS A 10 4.67 -5.22 10.20
C CYS A 10 5.94 -5.98 10.59
N GLY A 11 7.06 -5.27 10.81
CA GLY A 11 8.35 -5.84 11.25
C GLY A 11 9.03 -6.84 10.29
N ARG A 12 8.37 -7.23 9.18
CA ARG A 12 8.89 -8.21 8.21
C ARG A 12 10.07 -7.65 7.42
N THR A 13 11.02 -8.55 7.15
CA THR A 13 12.19 -8.28 6.33
C THR A 13 12.38 -9.37 5.30
N GLU A 14 12.80 -8.96 4.11
CA GLU A 14 13.06 -9.90 3.02
C GLU A 14 14.06 -10.99 3.40
N LYS A 15 15.10 -10.64 4.16
CA LYS A 15 16.14 -11.59 4.58
C LYS A 15 15.67 -12.64 5.58
N ARG A 16 14.75 -12.29 6.50
CA ARG A 16 14.32 -13.17 7.61
C ARG A 16 13.09 -13.97 7.23
N ASP A 17 12.10 -13.29 6.64
CA ASP A 17 10.75 -13.82 6.49
C ASP A 17 10.47 -14.35 5.07
N GLY A 18 11.36 -14.06 4.12
CA GLY A 18 11.12 -14.32 2.71
C GLY A 18 9.88 -13.58 2.19
N GLY A 19 9.33 -14.05 1.07
CA GLY A 19 8.12 -13.52 0.45
C GLY A 19 8.38 -12.45 -0.61
N ARG A 20 7.29 -11.90 -1.17
CA ARG A 20 7.37 -10.85 -2.20
C ARG A 20 7.29 -9.46 -1.55
N TYR A 21 8.09 -8.55 -2.08
CA TYR A 21 8.11 -7.15 -1.66
C TYR A 21 7.91 -6.27 -2.88
N PHE A 22 7.02 -5.30 -2.75
CA PHE A 22 6.63 -4.40 -3.82
C PHE A 22 7.07 -2.99 -3.46
N LEU A 23 7.78 -2.34 -4.38
CA LEU A 23 8.18 -0.95 -4.23
C LEU A 23 6.98 -0.04 -4.37
N LEU A 24 7.02 1.07 -3.63
CA LEU A 24 6.11 2.18 -3.88
C LEU A 24 6.15 2.56 -5.38
N PRO A 25 5.00 2.72 -6.05
CA PRO A 25 4.95 3.13 -7.46
C PRO A 25 5.74 4.41 -7.71
N GLN A 26 6.71 4.35 -8.62
CA GLN A 26 7.53 5.50 -9.00
C GLN A 26 6.90 6.24 -10.17
N PHE A 27 7.18 7.54 -10.29
CA PHE A 27 6.71 8.33 -11.42
C PHE A 27 7.24 7.76 -12.74
N LEU A 28 6.34 7.56 -13.69
CA LEU A 28 6.69 7.12 -15.04
C LEU A 28 7.15 8.32 -15.86
N SER A 29 8.41 8.32 -16.30
CA SER A 29 8.92 9.33 -17.24
C SER A 29 8.43 9.10 -18.68
N LYS A 30 8.06 7.86 -19.01
CA LYS A 30 7.63 7.42 -20.35
C LYS A 30 6.27 6.72 -20.27
N GLY A 31 5.48 6.79 -21.34
CA GLY A 31 4.17 6.15 -21.45
C GLY A 31 3.05 7.13 -21.81
N SER A 32 1.86 6.59 -22.04
CA SER A 32 0.66 7.40 -22.29
C SER A 32 0.27 8.22 -21.06
N ASP A 33 -0.38 9.36 -21.28
CA ASP A 33 -0.79 10.26 -20.19
C ASP A 33 -1.73 9.56 -19.19
N LEU A 34 -2.59 8.67 -19.68
CA LEU A 34 -3.44 7.86 -18.82
C LEU A 34 -2.62 6.99 -17.84
N LYS A 35 -1.56 6.33 -18.31
CA LYS A 35 -0.70 5.49 -17.45
C LYS A 35 0.04 6.33 -16.41
N LYS A 36 0.50 7.52 -16.79
CA LYS A 36 1.14 8.47 -15.86
C LYS A 36 0.16 8.90 -14.77
N GLN A 37 -1.05 9.32 -15.16
CA GLN A 37 -2.09 9.73 -14.21
C GLN A 37 -2.48 8.59 -13.25
N LEU A 38 -2.66 7.37 -13.77
CA LEU A 38 -2.96 6.19 -12.94
C LEU A 38 -1.83 5.90 -11.94
N THR A 39 -0.58 6.04 -12.36
CA THR A 39 0.57 5.83 -11.47
C THR A 39 0.64 6.87 -10.36
N VAL A 40 0.38 8.14 -10.69
CA VAL A 40 0.31 9.23 -9.70
C VAL A 40 -0.80 8.95 -8.68
N LYS A 41 -2.01 8.60 -9.15
CA LYS A 41 -3.14 8.25 -8.28
C LYS A 41 -2.81 7.06 -7.38
N ARG A 42 -2.21 6.00 -7.95
CA ARG A 42 -1.79 4.81 -7.19
C ARG A 42 -0.79 5.16 -6.10
N ARG A 43 0.21 5.99 -6.44
CA ARG A 43 1.23 6.42 -5.50
C ARG A 43 0.62 7.21 -4.34
N GLN A 44 -0.28 8.15 -4.63
CA GLN A 44 -0.98 8.93 -3.61
C GLN A 44 -1.75 8.02 -2.65
N ARG A 45 -2.55 7.09 -3.19
CA ARG A 45 -3.28 6.11 -2.38
C ARG A 45 -2.37 5.28 -1.47
N TRP A 46 -1.24 4.80 -1.98
CA TRP A 46 -0.28 4.08 -1.16
C TRP A 46 0.30 4.93 -0.03
N LEU A 47 0.60 6.21 -0.29
CA LEU A 47 1.07 7.12 0.77
C LEU A 47 -0.01 7.38 1.82
N ASP A 48 -1.26 7.58 1.38
CA ASP A 48 -2.43 7.78 2.26
C ASP A 48 -2.71 6.55 3.14
N VAL A 49 -2.41 5.36 2.64
CA VAL A 49 -2.52 4.10 3.38
C VAL A 49 -1.33 3.86 4.29
N ILE A 50 -0.10 4.14 3.85
CA ILE A 50 1.09 3.89 4.67
C ILE A 50 1.14 4.88 5.85
N LYS A 51 0.63 6.11 5.68
CA LYS A 51 0.49 7.15 6.73
C LYS A 51 1.76 7.48 7.52
N ARG A 52 2.94 7.21 6.96
CA ARG A 52 4.22 7.48 7.62
C ARG A 52 4.78 8.84 7.26
N ALA A 53 4.66 9.78 8.18
CA ALA A 53 5.22 11.12 8.07
C ALA A 53 6.74 11.17 8.32
N ASP A 54 7.32 10.11 8.89
CA ASP A 54 8.75 10.04 9.23
C ASP A 54 9.64 9.66 8.03
N ILE A 55 9.04 9.24 6.91
CA ILE A 55 9.79 8.86 5.70
C ILE A 55 10.04 10.11 4.85
N THR A 56 11.33 10.40 4.61
CA THR A 56 11.74 11.46 3.70
C THR A 56 11.45 11.11 2.24
N ASP A 57 11.38 12.11 1.36
CA ASP A 57 11.20 11.89 -0.08
C ASP A 57 12.26 10.96 -0.70
N ALA A 58 13.51 11.08 -0.22
CA ALA A 58 14.61 10.20 -0.61
C ALA A 58 14.44 8.77 -0.07
N GLY A 59 13.68 8.57 1.00
CA GLY A 59 13.30 7.26 1.53
C GLY A 59 12.16 6.61 0.76
N LEU A 60 11.20 7.40 0.23
CA LEU A 60 10.03 6.89 -0.50
C LEU A 60 10.39 6.05 -1.73
N LYS A 61 11.54 6.31 -2.38
CA LYS A 61 12.03 5.47 -3.51
C LYS A 61 12.45 4.06 -3.11
N TYR A 62 12.75 3.84 -1.84
CA TYR A 62 13.17 2.54 -1.29
C TYR A 62 12.12 1.90 -0.40
N LEU A 63 10.94 2.54 -0.28
CA LEU A 63 9.84 2.05 0.51
C LEU A 63 9.25 0.78 -0.11
N LEU A 64 9.16 -0.28 0.70
CA LEU A 64 8.71 -1.60 0.29
C LEU A 64 7.48 -2.01 1.09
N VAL A 65 6.55 -2.71 0.45
CA VAL A 65 5.38 -3.30 1.08
C VAL A 65 5.42 -4.81 0.85
N CYS A 66 5.24 -5.62 1.89
CA CYS A 66 5.25 -7.07 1.76
C CYS A 66 3.91 -7.59 1.21
N ASP A 67 3.94 -8.80 0.65
CA ASP A 67 2.77 -9.50 0.12
C ASP A 67 1.60 -9.61 1.10
N GLN A 68 1.86 -9.78 2.40
CA GLN A 68 0.82 -9.90 3.44
C GLN A 68 -0.13 -8.70 3.54
N GLN A 69 0.22 -7.56 2.94
CA GLN A 69 -0.60 -6.35 2.97
C GLN A 69 -1.65 -6.32 1.85
N PHE A 70 -1.68 -7.35 1.01
CA PHE A 70 -2.63 -7.55 -0.08
C PHE A 70 -3.39 -8.87 0.12
N ILE A 71 -4.64 -8.94 -0.33
CA ILE A 71 -5.49 -10.13 -0.24
C ILE A 71 -4.92 -11.26 -1.11
N SER A 72 -4.58 -10.96 -2.36
CA SER A 72 -3.94 -11.90 -3.30
C SER A 72 -2.42 -12.01 -3.14
N GLY A 73 -1.84 -11.28 -2.19
CA GLY A 73 -0.41 -11.25 -1.97
C GLY A 73 0.38 -10.42 -2.98
N ALA A 74 -0.28 -9.65 -3.86
CA ALA A 74 0.37 -8.77 -4.83
C ALA A 74 -0.52 -7.57 -5.21
N PRO A 75 0.09 -6.45 -5.59
CA PRO A 75 -0.63 -5.29 -6.06
C PRO A 75 -1.26 -5.53 -7.44
N SER A 76 -2.55 -5.22 -7.59
CA SER A 76 -3.35 -5.54 -8.78
C SER A 76 -3.67 -4.29 -9.62
N ASP A 77 -4.72 -4.31 -10.44
CA ASP A 77 -5.22 -3.20 -11.27
C ASP A 77 -6.24 -2.32 -10.55
N VAL A 78 -6.59 -1.16 -11.15
CA VAL A 78 -7.34 -0.08 -10.50
C VAL A 78 -8.72 -0.46 -9.95
N ASN A 79 -9.33 -1.50 -10.52
CA ASN A 79 -10.65 -1.99 -10.11
C ASN A 79 -10.59 -3.10 -9.04
N ASN A 80 -9.39 -3.51 -8.63
CA ASN A 80 -9.19 -4.59 -7.67
C ASN A 80 -8.92 -4.00 -6.28
N PRO A 81 -9.45 -4.57 -5.19
CA PRO A 81 -9.14 -4.13 -3.82
C PRO A 81 -7.63 -4.15 -3.52
N ASP A 82 -6.86 -5.02 -4.17
CA ASP A 82 -5.40 -5.07 -4.07
C ASP A 82 -4.69 -4.01 -4.92
N TRP A 83 -5.40 -3.00 -5.42
CA TRP A 83 -4.77 -1.83 -6.04
C TRP A 83 -3.79 -1.14 -5.08
N GLU A 84 -4.15 -1.11 -3.80
CA GLU A 84 -3.41 -0.55 -2.67
C GLU A 84 -3.31 -1.55 -1.51
N PRO A 85 -2.34 -1.39 -0.60
CA PRO A 85 -2.27 -2.21 0.60
C PRO A 85 -3.55 -2.02 1.40
N ASN A 86 -4.18 -3.11 1.82
CA ASN A 86 -5.47 -3.06 2.50
C ASN A 86 -5.52 -3.99 3.73
N GLN A 87 -4.53 -4.86 3.88
CA GLN A 87 -4.41 -5.77 5.03
C GLN A 87 -3.36 -5.28 6.02
N ARG A 88 -3.61 -5.54 7.32
CA ARG A 88 -2.65 -5.39 8.44
C ARG A 88 -1.88 -4.06 8.41
N LEU A 89 -2.62 -2.96 8.32
CA LEU A 89 -2.05 -1.61 8.19
C LEU A 89 -1.44 -1.06 9.48
N GLY A 90 -1.59 -1.75 10.61
CA GLY A 90 -1.01 -1.36 11.91
C GLY A 90 -1.72 -0.19 12.60
N TYR A 91 -2.83 0.29 12.03
CA TYR A 91 -3.73 1.24 12.66
C TYR A 91 -5.16 0.79 12.42
N GLU A 92 -6.06 1.16 13.34
CA GLU A 92 -7.50 0.98 13.12
C GLU A 92 -7.89 1.81 11.90
N THR A 93 -8.19 1.14 10.79
CA THR A 93 -9.05 1.74 9.79
C THR A 93 -10.38 1.94 10.49
N THR A 94 -10.66 3.16 10.95
CA THR A 94 -11.99 3.58 11.37
C THR A 94 -12.90 3.40 10.17
N GLY A 95 -13.38 2.16 9.99
CA GLY A 95 -14.47 1.87 9.10
C GLY A 95 -15.66 2.60 9.66
N CYS A 96 -16.29 3.42 8.82
CA CYS A 96 -17.73 3.56 8.90
C CYS A 96 -18.28 2.13 8.90
N SER A 97 -18.58 1.59 10.09
CA SER A 97 -19.22 0.28 10.20
C SER A 97 -20.59 0.45 9.58
N SER A 98 -20.78 -0.05 8.37
CA SER A 98 -22.10 -0.24 7.79
C SER A 98 -22.86 -1.39 8.47
N ASP A 99 -22.74 -1.49 9.80
CA ASP A 99 -23.55 -2.35 10.68
C ASP A 99 -24.74 -1.56 11.29
N GLU A 100 -24.85 -0.25 11.05
CA GLU A 100 -25.98 0.59 11.46
C GLU A 100 -27.01 0.85 10.34
N ALA A 101 -27.03 0.03 9.29
CA ALA A 101 -28.09 0.06 8.29
C ALA A 101 -28.99 -1.18 8.40
N MET A 102 -30.15 -0.98 9.03
CA MET A 102 -31.39 -1.79 8.94
C MET A 102 -31.68 -2.83 10.04
N ALA A 103 -31.49 -2.46 11.31
CA ALA A 103 -32.28 -2.98 12.44
C ALA A 103 -33.67 -2.31 12.58
N ARG A 104 -34.30 -1.93 11.47
CA ARG A 104 -35.67 -1.40 11.43
C ARG A 104 -36.39 -1.82 10.14
N TYR A 105 -36.93 -3.03 10.15
CA TYR A 105 -38.23 -3.36 9.53
C TYR A 105 -38.79 -4.62 10.18
#